data_AF-A0A1G3V2K5-F1
#
_entry.id   AF-A0A1G3V2K5-F1
#
_cell.length_a   1.000
_cell.length_b   1.000
_cell.length_c   1.000
_cell.angle_alpha   90.00
_cell.angle_beta   90.00
_cell.angle_gamma   90.00
#
_symmetry.space_group_name_H-M   'P 1'
#
loop_
_entity.id
_entity.type
_entity.pdbx_description
1 polymer ?
#
loop_
_entity_poly.entity_id
_entity_poly.type
_entity_poly.pdbx_seq_one_letter_code
_entity_poly.pdbx_strand_id
1 'polypeptide(L)'
;MLERIRKGITLDQVRQAVSLCREVGIIAHTSFIVGLPGETPETLRETGEFAASLGSLYGYHFLAPFPGTTVREEVEKYDLEILTDDWSRYDANSAIVRTSRLSPEEINRFVAGFESEIRQAWEAMVQGYHEKTNPPEIDLQVEGHFRMQLVYRLLSEDLIEKLGAFPLLKIDDGSEETSLEELWRRIEEETGMDGVLIRKTIRSLVSSGYIKAEIAGEMLSWHWTHNNRVDRLPGVNGSGTDGVPSIP
;
A
#
# COMPACT_ATOMS: atom_id res chain seq x y z
N MET A 1 -19.65 -23.49 -3.12
CA MET A 1 -18.66 -22.85 -4.03
C MET A 1 -17.37 -23.63 -4.21
N LEU A 2 -16.66 -24.04 -3.15
CA LEU A 2 -15.33 -24.70 -3.24
C LEU A 2 -15.28 -25.94 -4.15
N GLU A 3 -16.31 -26.79 -4.10
CA GLU A 3 -16.43 -27.96 -4.98
C GLU A 3 -16.57 -27.57 -6.46
N ARG A 4 -17.37 -26.53 -6.73
CA ARG A 4 -17.67 -26.05 -8.07
C ARG A 4 -16.43 -25.52 -8.79
N ILE A 5 -15.56 -24.83 -8.05
CA ILE A 5 -14.27 -24.34 -8.57
C ILE A 5 -13.15 -25.37 -8.47
N ARG A 6 -13.43 -26.59 -8.00
CA ARG A 6 -12.47 -27.69 -7.83
C ARG A 6 -11.22 -27.28 -7.03
N LYS A 7 -11.38 -26.44 -5.99
CA LYS A 7 -10.25 -25.95 -5.17
C LYS A 7 -9.56 -27.06 -4.38
N GLY A 8 -10.25 -28.18 -4.14
CA GLY A 8 -9.69 -29.35 -3.45
C GLY A 8 -9.49 -29.16 -1.95
N ILE A 9 -10.20 -28.21 -1.32
CA ILE A 9 -10.15 -27.96 0.12
C ILE A 9 -11.56 -27.92 0.75
N THR A 10 -11.64 -28.15 2.05
CA THR A 10 -12.86 -28.01 2.86
C THR A 10 -12.82 -26.76 3.75
N LEU A 11 -13.99 -26.30 4.21
CA LEU A 11 -14.07 -25.20 5.16
C LEU A 11 -13.40 -25.53 6.49
N ASP A 12 -13.43 -26.78 6.91
CA ASP A 12 -12.78 -27.22 8.16
C ASP A 12 -11.25 -27.20 8.06
N GLN A 13 -10.69 -27.53 6.89
CA GLN A 13 -9.25 -27.36 6.65
C GLN A 13 -8.85 -25.88 6.78
N VAL A 14 -9.66 -24.96 6.29
CA VAL A 14 -9.41 -23.51 6.43
C VAL A 14 -9.50 -23.08 7.89
N ARG A 15 -10.53 -23.51 8.63
CA ARG A 15 -10.67 -23.22 10.07
C ARG A 15 -9.46 -23.73 10.87
N GLN A 16 -9.04 -24.97 10.59
CA GLN A 16 -7.89 -25.58 11.24
C GLN A 16 -6.60 -24.81 10.94
N ALA A 17 -6.38 -24.41 9.68
CA ALA A 17 -5.22 -23.61 9.32
C ALA A 17 -5.17 -22.27 10.06
N VAL A 18 -6.29 -21.55 10.15
CA VAL A 18 -6.37 -20.28 10.90
C VAL A 18 -6.13 -20.51 12.40
N SER A 19 -6.67 -21.59 12.99
CA SER A 19 -6.43 -21.95 14.40
C SER A 19 -4.95 -22.20 14.67
N LEU A 20 -4.29 -23.01 13.84
CA LEU A 20 -2.88 -23.32 13.99
C LEU A 20 -2.00 -22.08 13.90
N CYS A 21 -2.28 -21.17 12.95
CA CYS A 21 -1.58 -19.89 12.86
C CYS A 21 -1.72 -19.09 14.16
N ARG A 22 -2.94 -18.99 14.70
CA ARG A 22 -3.21 -18.28 15.95
C ARG A 22 -2.47 -18.88 17.14
N GLU A 23 -2.41 -20.21 17.24
CA GLU A 23 -1.71 -20.93 18.31
C GLU A 23 -0.22 -20.62 18.39
N VAL A 24 0.43 -20.35 17.24
CA VAL A 24 1.86 -20.04 17.17
C VAL A 24 2.16 -18.54 17.00
N GLY A 25 1.14 -17.68 17.11
CA GLY A 25 1.30 -16.22 16.98
C GLY A 25 1.52 -15.71 15.55
N ILE A 26 1.17 -16.50 14.53
CA ILE A 26 1.19 -16.08 13.11
C ILE A 26 -0.15 -15.43 12.76
N ILE A 27 -0.10 -14.22 12.20
CA ILE A 27 -1.29 -13.54 11.70
C ILE A 27 -1.71 -14.17 10.37
N ALA A 28 -2.88 -14.82 10.37
CA ALA A 28 -3.46 -15.36 9.15
C ALA A 28 -4.16 -14.26 8.34
N HIS A 29 -3.89 -14.20 7.03
CA HIS A 29 -4.62 -13.40 6.05
C HIS A 29 -5.32 -14.31 5.05
N THR A 30 -6.64 -14.23 4.95
CA THR A 30 -7.46 -15.09 4.09
C THR A 30 -8.10 -14.28 2.98
N SER A 31 -7.82 -14.67 1.73
CA SER A 31 -8.40 -14.04 0.55
C SER A 31 -9.56 -14.85 -0.03
N PHE A 32 -10.63 -14.16 -0.40
CA PHE A 32 -11.82 -14.70 -1.03
C PHE A 32 -11.98 -14.13 -2.43
N ILE A 33 -12.56 -14.91 -3.35
CA ILE A 33 -12.85 -14.46 -4.71
C ILE A 33 -14.37 -14.39 -4.87
N VAL A 34 -14.88 -13.27 -5.37
CA VAL A 34 -16.29 -13.03 -5.67
C VAL A 34 -16.51 -12.91 -7.18
N GLY A 35 -17.71 -13.19 -7.65
CA GLY A 35 -18.05 -13.30 -9.07
C GLY A 35 -17.66 -14.64 -9.69
N LEU A 36 -17.54 -15.71 -8.89
CA LEU A 36 -17.16 -17.04 -9.39
C LEU A 36 -18.30 -17.68 -10.24
N PRO A 37 -17.98 -18.62 -11.16
CA PRO A 37 -18.98 -19.33 -11.95
C PRO A 37 -20.20 -19.84 -11.18
N GLY A 38 -21.37 -19.31 -11.55
CA GLY A 38 -22.69 -19.60 -10.97
C GLY A 38 -22.85 -19.26 -9.48
N GLU A 39 -22.00 -18.38 -8.94
CA GLU A 39 -22.22 -17.75 -7.65
C GLU A 39 -23.57 -17.01 -7.65
N THR A 40 -24.27 -17.09 -6.51
CA THR A 40 -25.57 -16.46 -6.27
C THR A 40 -25.47 -15.50 -5.08
N PRO A 41 -26.48 -14.63 -4.87
CA PRO A 41 -26.52 -13.75 -3.69
C PRO A 41 -26.45 -14.54 -2.37
N GLU A 42 -27.05 -15.73 -2.32
CA GLU A 42 -27.02 -16.59 -1.14
C GLU A 42 -25.62 -17.13 -0.86
N THR A 43 -24.91 -17.63 -1.86
CA THR A 43 -23.54 -18.15 -1.69
C THR A 43 -22.52 -17.05 -1.43
N LEU A 44 -22.76 -15.84 -1.96
CA LEU A 44 -21.95 -14.66 -1.68
C LEU A 44 -22.10 -14.25 -0.20
N ARG A 45 -23.32 -14.25 0.32
CA ARG A 45 -23.60 -14.04 1.75
C ARG A 45 -22.95 -15.12 2.63
N GLU A 46 -23.06 -16.40 2.27
CA GLU A 46 -22.39 -17.50 2.99
C GLU A 46 -20.87 -17.31 3.05
N THR A 47 -20.27 -16.82 1.96
CA THR A 47 -18.84 -16.49 1.92
C THR A 47 -18.51 -15.36 2.90
N GLY A 48 -19.35 -14.33 2.97
CA GLY A 48 -19.24 -13.24 3.94
C GLY A 48 -19.27 -13.71 5.39
N GLU A 49 -20.27 -14.53 5.73
CA GLU A 49 -20.42 -15.08 7.08
C GLU A 49 -19.27 -16.00 7.45
N PHE A 50 -18.80 -16.82 6.51
CA PHE A 50 -17.66 -17.68 6.74
C PHE A 50 -16.38 -16.86 6.97
N ALA A 51 -16.09 -15.86 6.14
CA ALA A 51 -14.91 -15.00 6.29
C ALA A 51 -14.88 -14.32 7.68
N ALA A 52 -15.99 -13.71 8.09
CA ALA A 52 -16.13 -13.08 9.40
C ALA A 52 -15.95 -14.08 10.55
N SER A 53 -16.36 -15.35 10.38
CA SER A 53 -16.26 -16.38 11.42
C SER A 53 -14.84 -16.89 11.69
N LEU A 54 -13.87 -16.65 10.78
CA LEU A 54 -12.51 -17.21 10.92
C LEU A 54 -11.68 -16.50 11.99
N GLY A 55 -11.96 -15.22 12.24
CA GLY A 55 -11.11 -14.38 13.09
C GLY A 55 -9.69 -14.22 12.54
N SER A 56 -9.53 -14.29 11.22
CA SER A 56 -8.33 -13.90 10.47
C SER A 56 -8.52 -12.49 9.92
N LEU A 57 -7.42 -11.86 9.48
CA LEU A 57 -7.56 -10.75 8.54
C LEU A 57 -8.06 -11.32 7.21
N TYR A 58 -8.92 -10.60 6.49
CA TYR A 58 -9.43 -11.09 5.22
C TYR A 58 -9.69 -9.98 4.21
N GLY A 59 -9.81 -10.35 2.95
CA GLY A 59 -10.17 -9.47 1.85
C GLY A 59 -10.88 -10.20 0.72
N TYR A 60 -11.64 -9.45 -0.06
CA TYR A 60 -12.31 -9.95 -1.26
C TYR A 60 -11.60 -9.44 -2.51
N HIS A 61 -11.49 -10.30 -3.51
CA HIS A 61 -11.02 -9.95 -4.84
C HIS A 61 -12.08 -10.33 -5.86
N PHE A 62 -12.23 -9.51 -6.88
CA PHE A 62 -13.15 -9.80 -7.97
C PHE A 62 -12.53 -10.83 -8.90
N LEU A 63 -13.31 -11.79 -9.39
CA LEU A 63 -12.86 -12.69 -10.44
C LEU A 63 -12.52 -11.88 -11.68
N ALA A 64 -11.25 -11.91 -12.06
CA ALA A 64 -10.75 -11.42 -13.34
C ALA A 64 -10.27 -12.61 -14.18
N PRO A 65 -11.06 -13.08 -15.17
CA PRO A 65 -10.68 -14.19 -16.04
C PRO A 65 -9.54 -13.77 -16.99
N PHE A 66 -8.29 -13.91 -16.58
CA PHE A 66 -7.15 -13.52 -17.44
C PHE A 66 -7.01 -14.43 -18.67
N PRO A 67 -6.44 -13.93 -19.79
CA PRO A 67 -6.13 -14.74 -20.97
C PRO A 67 -5.30 -15.98 -20.62
N GLY A 68 -5.61 -17.11 -21.24
CA GLY A 68 -4.94 -18.38 -20.99
C GLY A 68 -5.42 -19.12 -19.74
N THR A 69 -6.34 -18.56 -18.95
CA THR A 69 -7.00 -19.29 -17.85
C THR A 69 -8.15 -20.12 -18.37
N THR A 70 -8.34 -21.33 -17.83
CA THR A 70 -9.44 -22.23 -18.25
C THR A 70 -10.82 -21.58 -18.12
N VAL A 71 -11.04 -20.77 -17.08
CA VAL A 71 -12.32 -20.06 -16.87
C VAL A 71 -12.61 -19.04 -17.97
N ARG A 72 -11.58 -18.48 -18.61
CA ARG A 72 -11.72 -17.58 -19.75
C ARG A 72 -11.85 -18.34 -21.06
N GLU A 73 -10.93 -19.26 -21.32
CA GLU A 73 -10.87 -19.99 -22.60
C GLU A 73 -12.08 -20.90 -22.82
N GLU A 74 -12.74 -21.33 -21.74
CA GLU A 74 -13.92 -22.20 -21.78
C GLU A 74 -15.14 -21.55 -21.10
N VAL A 75 -15.25 -20.21 -21.16
CA VAL A 75 -16.28 -19.43 -20.44
C VAL A 75 -17.70 -19.93 -20.73
N GLU A 76 -17.97 -20.38 -21.95
CA GLU A 76 -19.25 -20.92 -22.40
C GLU A 76 -19.69 -22.19 -21.66
N LYS A 77 -18.76 -22.89 -21.00
CA LYS A 77 -19.06 -24.07 -20.17
C LYS A 77 -19.51 -23.72 -18.77
N TYR A 78 -19.46 -22.44 -18.40
CA TYR A 78 -19.73 -21.95 -17.07
C TYR A 78 -20.94 -21.02 -17.06
N ASP A 79 -21.60 -20.92 -15.91
CA ASP A 79 -22.55 -19.84 -15.63
C ASP A 79 -21.78 -18.56 -15.30
N LEU A 80 -21.16 -17.97 -16.32
CA LEU A 80 -20.32 -16.79 -16.23
C LEU A 80 -20.32 -16.05 -17.58
N GLU A 81 -20.44 -14.72 -17.53
CA GLU A 81 -20.28 -13.85 -18.69
C GLU A 81 -19.23 -12.79 -18.40
N ILE A 82 -18.27 -12.64 -19.31
CA ILE A 82 -17.22 -11.62 -19.27
C ILE A 82 -17.76 -10.35 -19.95
N LEU A 83 -17.70 -9.23 -19.26
CA LEU A 83 -18.37 -7.98 -19.67
C LEU A 83 -17.46 -7.03 -20.45
N THR A 84 -16.15 -7.28 -20.47
CA THR A 84 -15.19 -6.39 -21.14
C THR A 84 -13.89 -7.12 -21.47
N ASP A 85 -13.27 -6.75 -22.59
CA ASP A 85 -11.91 -7.12 -22.98
C ASP A 85 -10.91 -5.97 -22.81
N ASP A 86 -11.33 -4.90 -22.11
CA ASP A 86 -10.43 -3.82 -21.73
C ASP A 86 -9.50 -4.30 -20.61
N TRP A 87 -8.27 -4.65 -20.98
CA TRP A 87 -7.25 -5.15 -20.06
C TRP A 87 -6.91 -4.19 -18.93
N SER A 88 -7.14 -2.89 -19.08
CA SER A 88 -6.93 -1.92 -18.00
C SER A 88 -7.88 -2.14 -16.81
N ARG A 89 -8.99 -2.86 -17.02
CA ARG A 89 -9.99 -3.19 -16.00
C ARG A 89 -9.76 -4.56 -15.34
N TYR A 90 -8.73 -5.29 -15.73
CA TYR A 90 -8.39 -6.60 -15.15
C TYR A 90 -7.48 -6.44 -13.92
N ASP A 91 -7.95 -5.66 -12.95
CA ASP A 91 -7.21 -5.30 -11.73
C ASP A 91 -7.65 -6.09 -10.49
N ALA A 92 -8.68 -6.94 -10.64
CA ALA A 92 -9.34 -7.68 -9.55
C ALA A 92 -9.95 -6.78 -8.45
N ASN A 93 -10.23 -5.51 -8.76
CA ASN A 93 -10.81 -4.50 -7.87
C ASN A 93 -12.21 -4.03 -8.30
N SER A 94 -12.68 -4.47 -9.48
CA SER A 94 -14.05 -4.20 -9.93
C SER A 94 -14.67 -5.40 -10.62
N ALA A 95 -16.00 -5.51 -10.53
CA ALA A 95 -16.71 -6.59 -11.22
C ALA A 95 -16.68 -6.39 -12.74
N ILE A 96 -15.98 -7.28 -13.44
CA ILE A 96 -15.96 -7.38 -14.91
C ILE A 96 -16.66 -8.64 -15.44
N VAL A 97 -17.36 -9.35 -14.54
CA VAL A 97 -18.13 -10.56 -14.85
C VAL A 97 -19.52 -10.50 -14.22
N ARG A 98 -20.43 -11.32 -14.74
CA ARG A 98 -21.73 -11.62 -14.11
C ARG A 98 -22.05 -13.11 -14.20
N THR A 99 -22.98 -13.58 -13.39
CA THR A 99 -23.59 -14.92 -13.51
C THR A 99 -25.07 -14.78 -13.86
N SER A 100 -25.75 -15.89 -14.12
CA SER A 100 -27.20 -15.90 -14.35
C SER A 100 -28.02 -15.36 -13.17
N ARG A 101 -27.43 -15.36 -11.96
CA ARG A 101 -28.12 -15.01 -10.70
C ARG A 101 -27.49 -13.85 -9.94
N LEU A 102 -26.36 -13.33 -10.38
CA LEU A 102 -25.62 -12.31 -9.65
C LEU A 102 -25.07 -11.26 -10.62
N SER A 103 -25.54 -10.02 -10.44
CA SER A 103 -25.15 -8.88 -11.26
C SER A 103 -23.82 -8.26 -10.79
N PRO A 104 -23.08 -7.55 -11.67
CA PRO A 104 -21.87 -6.82 -11.29
C PRO A 104 -22.12 -5.81 -10.18
N GLU A 105 -23.28 -5.15 -10.20
CA GLU A 105 -23.68 -4.17 -9.19
C GLU A 105 -23.86 -4.80 -7.82
N GLU A 106 -24.39 -6.03 -7.74
CA GLU A 106 -24.51 -6.78 -6.49
C GLU A 106 -23.14 -7.22 -5.96
N ILE A 107 -22.24 -7.69 -6.84
CA ILE A 107 -20.87 -8.06 -6.46
C ILE A 107 -20.13 -6.85 -5.91
N ASN A 108 -20.16 -5.72 -6.65
CA ASN A 108 -19.55 -4.47 -6.21
C ASN A 108 -20.14 -3.97 -4.89
N ARG A 109 -21.47 -4.03 -4.71
CA ARG A 109 -22.14 -3.61 -3.47
C ARG A 109 -21.72 -4.47 -2.28
N PHE A 110 -21.57 -5.78 -2.46
CA PHE A 110 -21.10 -6.67 -1.40
C PHE A 110 -19.69 -6.31 -0.94
N VAL A 111 -18.74 -6.16 -1.88
CA VAL A 111 -17.35 -5.80 -1.55
C VAL A 111 -17.27 -4.40 -0.95
N ALA A 112 -18.00 -3.43 -1.51
CA ALA A 112 -18.05 -2.07 -0.99
C ALA A 112 -18.63 -1.99 0.45
N GLY A 113 -19.55 -2.89 0.80
CA GLY A 113 -20.06 -3.01 2.17
C GLY A 113 -18.94 -3.35 3.15
N PHE A 114 -18.15 -4.37 2.83
CA PHE A 114 -16.98 -4.77 3.62
C PHE A 114 -15.90 -3.67 3.68
N GLU A 115 -15.58 -3.05 2.55
CA GLU A 115 -14.61 -1.95 2.51
C GLU A 115 -15.06 -0.74 3.33
N SER A 116 -16.37 -0.48 3.39
CA SER A 116 -16.95 0.58 4.22
C SER A 116 -16.72 0.31 5.70
N GLU A 117 -16.85 -0.94 6.16
CA GLU A 117 -16.59 -1.32 7.55
C GLU A 117 -15.10 -1.11 7.91
N ILE A 118 -14.18 -1.55 7.05
CA ILE A 118 -12.74 -1.30 7.24
C ILE A 118 -12.44 0.19 7.29
N ARG A 119 -13.02 0.95 6.36
CA ARG A 119 -12.79 2.39 6.28
C ARG A 119 -13.28 3.11 7.52
N GLN A 120 -14.47 2.78 8.01
CA GLN A 120 -15.01 3.34 9.25
C GLN A 120 -14.14 2.98 10.46
N ALA A 121 -13.66 1.73 10.54
CA ALA A 121 -12.73 1.32 11.59
C ALA A 121 -11.41 2.12 11.53
N TRP A 122 -10.87 2.32 10.33
CA TRP A 122 -9.68 3.14 10.10
C TRP A 122 -9.91 4.61 10.47
N GLU A 123 -11.02 5.21 10.04
CA GLU A 123 -11.40 6.58 10.37
C GLU A 123 -11.52 6.77 11.90
N ALA A 124 -12.11 5.80 12.61
CA ALA A 124 -12.19 5.81 14.07
C ALA A 124 -10.80 5.72 14.72
N MET A 125 -9.90 4.88 14.20
CA MET A 125 -8.50 4.81 14.68
C MET A 125 -7.78 6.15 14.47
N VAL A 126 -7.93 6.78 13.31
CA VAL A 126 -7.31 8.08 13.01
C VAL A 126 -7.90 9.18 13.90
N GLN A 127 -9.21 9.20 14.10
CA GLN A 127 -9.86 10.14 15.02
C GLN A 127 -9.34 9.97 16.44
N GLY A 128 -9.27 8.74 16.94
CA GLY A 128 -8.76 8.44 18.28
C GLY A 128 -7.29 8.81 18.47
N TYR A 129 -6.48 8.78 17.40
CA TYR A 129 -5.08 9.23 17.42
C TYR A 129 -5.01 10.75 17.63
N HIS A 130 -5.83 11.51 16.91
CA HIS A 130 -5.88 12.97 17.07
C HIS A 130 -6.47 13.39 18.43
N GLU A 131 -7.48 12.68 18.91
CA GLU A 131 -8.13 12.94 20.20
C GLU A 131 -7.37 12.36 21.40
N LYS A 132 -6.31 11.57 21.16
CA LYS A 132 -5.51 10.87 22.19
C LYS A 132 -6.34 9.93 23.06
N THR A 133 -7.30 9.23 22.44
CA THR A 133 -8.22 8.29 23.11
C THR A 133 -7.87 6.82 22.84
N ASN A 134 -6.99 6.57 21.86
CA ASN A 134 -6.54 5.23 21.49
C ASN A 134 -5.54 4.63 22.50
N PRO A 135 -5.46 3.29 22.57
CA PRO A 135 -4.31 2.60 23.13
C PRO A 135 -3.01 2.87 22.34
N PRO A 136 -1.82 2.84 22.98
CA PRO A 136 -0.55 3.09 22.32
C PRO A 136 -0.27 2.21 21.10
N GLU A 137 -0.74 0.96 21.11
CA GLU A 137 -0.54 0.02 20.01
C GLU A 137 -1.28 0.45 18.73
N ILE A 138 -2.45 1.09 18.88
CA ILE A 138 -3.25 1.61 17.77
C ILE A 138 -2.61 2.89 17.23
N ASP A 139 -2.14 3.77 18.12
CA ASP A 139 -1.43 4.99 17.70
C ASP A 139 -0.16 4.68 16.91
N LEU A 140 0.57 3.62 17.27
CA LEU A 140 1.74 3.16 16.51
C LEU A 140 1.36 2.70 15.09
N GLN A 141 0.18 2.09 14.90
CA GLN A 141 -0.30 1.69 13.58
C GLN A 141 -0.67 2.92 12.73
N VAL A 142 -1.38 3.88 13.33
CA VAL A 142 -1.76 5.12 12.66
C VAL A 142 -0.52 5.95 12.28
N GLU A 143 0.41 6.13 13.21
CA GLU A 143 1.68 6.81 12.93
C GLU A 143 2.48 6.08 11.85
N GLY A 144 2.55 4.74 11.93
CA GLY A 144 3.23 3.92 10.93
C GLY A 144 2.66 4.09 9.52
N HIS A 145 1.34 4.18 9.39
CA HIS A 145 0.66 4.44 8.12
C HIS A 145 1.06 5.78 7.52
N PHE A 146 0.92 6.87 8.28
CA PHE A 146 1.27 8.20 7.78
C PHE A 146 2.77 8.34 7.52
N ARG A 147 3.61 7.72 8.36
CA ARG A 147 5.07 7.65 8.12
C ARG A 147 5.39 6.97 6.80
N MET A 148 4.72 5.85 6.49
CA MET A 148 4.92 5.14 5.22
C MET A 148 4.52 6.01 4.03
N GLN A 149 3.39 6.72 4.11
CA GLN A 149 2.97 7.67 3.06
C GLN A 149 4.00 8.78 2.84
N LEU A 150 4.51 9.36 3.93
CA LEU A 150 5.56 10.38 3.84
C LEU A 150 6.81 9.81 3.17
N VAL A 151 7.33 8.67 3.64
CA VAL A 151 8.54 8.04 3.07
C VAL A 151 8.35 7.71 1.59
N TYR A 152 7.17 7.17 1.22
CA TYR A 152 6.86 6.92 -0.18
C TYR A 152 6.95 8.19 -1.01
N ARG A 153 6.30 9.28 -0.59
CA ARG A 153 6.37 10.56 -1.31
C ARG A 153 7.79 11.12 -1.38
N LEU A 154 8.56 11.06 -0.28
CA LEU A 154 9.95 11.49 -0.25
C LEU A 154 10.79 10.80 -1.34
N LEU A 155 10.53 9.51 -1.59
CA LEU A 155 11.23 8.70 -2.58
C LEU A 155 10.65 8.87 -3.99
N SER A 156 9.33 8.79 -4.16
CA SER A 156 8.68 8.81 -5.48
C SER A 156 8.67 10.19 -6.13
N GLU A 157 8.74 11.24 -5.31
CA GLU A 157 8.72 12.64 -5.77
C GLU A 157 10.09 13.32 -5.62
N ASP A 158 11.16 12.60 -5.23
CA ASP A 158 12.52 13.14 -5.00
C ASP A 158 12.53 14.39 -4.10
N LEU A 159 11.71 14.41 -3.04
CA LEU A 159 11.48 15.62 -2.25
C LEU A 159 12.72 16.07 -1.48
N ILE A 160 13.60 15.14 -1.08
CA ILE A 160 14.84 15.46 -0.37
C ILE A 160 15.75 16.31 -1.25
N GLU A 161 16.03 15.87 -2.47
CA GLU A 161 16.90 16.59 -3.41
C GLU A 161 16.24 17.85 -3.95
N LYS A 162 14.94 17.80 -4.30
CA LYS A 162 14.22 18.94 -4.88
C LYS A 162 14.06 20.10 -3.91
N LEU A 163 13.77 19.80 -2.64
CA LEU A 163 13.48 20.84 -1.64
C LEU A 163 14.69 21.14 -0.74
N GLY A 164 15.63 20.20 -0.65
CA GLY A 164 16.78 20.26 0.25
C GLY A 164 17.99 21.03 -0.27
N ALA A 165 17.90 21.64 -1.46
CA ALA A 165 18.93 22.54 -1.98
C ALA A 165 18.60 24.02 -1.71
N PHE A 166 19.47 24.73 -1.00
CA PHE A 166 19.29 26.15 -0.72
C PHE A 166 20.57 26.91 -0.35
N PRO A 167 20.59 28.25 -0.52
CA PRO A 167 21.74 29.07 -0.14
C PRO A 167 22.03 28.99 1.37
N LEU A 168 23.30 28.90 1.75
CA LEU A 168 23.76 28.93 3.14
C LEU A 168 23.34 30.21 3.88
N LEU A 169 23.16 31.32 3.15
CA LEU A 169 22.66 32.58 3.71
C LEU A 169 21.26 32.47 4.33
N LYS A 170 20.50 31.41 4.05
CA LYS A 170 19.21 31.12 4.70
C LYS A 170 19.37 30.36 6.03
N ILE A 171 20.59 29.99 6.41
CA ILE A 171 20.91 29.24 7.63
C ILE A 171 21.70 30.18 8.54
N ASP A 172 20.99 30.86 9.44
CA ASP A 172 21.52 32.00 10.21
C ASP A 172 22.79 31.69 11.02
N ASP A 173 22.96 30.44 11.49
CA ASP A 173 24.10 29.99 12.28
C ASP A 173 24.97 28.93 11.59
N GLY A 174 24.65 28.57 10.34
CA GLY A 174 25.30 27.51 9.58
C GLY A 174 25.18 26.10 10.19
N SER A 175 24.30 25.89 11.16
CA SER A 175 24.15 24.61 11.86
C SER A 175 23.33 23.60 11.06
N GLU A 176 23.63 22.31 11.26
CA GLU A 176 22.87 21.21 10.68
C GLU A 176 21.40 21.26 11.13
N GLU A 177 21.12 21.64 12.38
CA GLU A 177 19.77 21.72 12.93
C GLU A 177 18.93 22.80 12.22
N THR A 178 19.47 24.01 12.00
CA THR A 178 18.75 25.06 11.25
C THR A 178 18.55 24.67 9.78
N SER A 179 19.50 23.94 9.19
CA SER A 179 19.33 23.39 7.84
C SER A 179 18.24 22.30 7.77
N LEU A 180 18.06 21.50 8.83
CA LEU A 180 16.98 20.54 8.95
C LEU A 180 15.62 21.23 9.12
N GLU A 181 15.56 22.29 9.92
CA GLU A 181 14.33 23.07 10.11
C GLU A 181 13.81 23.65 8.79
N GLU A 182 14.70 24.19 7.96
CA GLU A 182 14.33 24.70 6.64
C GLU A 182 13.89 23.58 5.68
N LEU A 183 14.55 22.41 5.72
CA LEU A 183 14.12 21.24 4.96
C LEU A 183 12.72 20.77 5.39
N TRP A 184 12.46 20.67 6.69
CA TRP A 184 11.16 20.27 7.23
C TRP A 184 10.06 21.23 6.81
N ARG A 185 10.29 22.55 6.94
CA ARG A 185 9.33 23.58 6.54
C ARG A 185 8.93 23.44 5.07
N ARG A 186 9.90 23.23 4.18
CA ARG A 186 9.63 23.06 2.74
C ARG A 186 8.86 21.79 2.43
N ILE A 187 9.20 20.68 3.08
CA ILE A 187 8.48 19.42 2.90
C ILE A 187 7.05 19.54 3.46
N GLU A 188 6.87 20.21 4.59
CA GLU A 188 5.55 20.49 5.17
C GLU A 188 4.70 21.34 4.22
N GLU A 189 5.27 22.39 3.62
CA GLU A 189 4.60 23.23 2.62
C GLU A 189 4.21 22.48 1.34
N GLU A 190 5.10 21.63 0.82
CA GLU A 190 4.85 20.85 -0.41
C GLU A 190 3.87 19.69 -0.17
N THR A 191 3.91 19.07 1.01
CA THR A 191 3.15 17.85 1.27
C THR A 191 1.84 18.08 2.01
N GLY A 192 1.73 19.17 2.79
CA GLY A 192 0.61 19.44 3.70
C GLY A 192 0.49 18.43 4.85
N MET A 193 1.51 17.60 5.08
CA MET A 193 1.51 16.58 6.14
C MET A 193 1.88 17.18 7.50
N ASP A 194 1.53 16.48 8.57
CA ASP A 194 1.84 16.90 9.94
C ASP A 194 3.34 17.14 10.17
N GLY A 195 3.70 18.36 10.59
CA GLY A 195 5.08 18.76 10.85
C GLY A 195 5.77 17.91 11.93
N VAL A 196 5.04 17.39 12.93
CA VAL A 196 5.63 16.53 13.97
C VAL A 196 6.10 15.20 13.37
N LEU A 197 5.26 14.57 12.55
CA LEU A 197 5.59 13.36 11.80
C LEU A 197 6.79 13.57 10.87
N ILE A 198 6.81 14.68 10.13
CA ILE A 198 7.91 15.04 9.21
C ILE A 198 9.23 15.12 9.97
N ARG A 199 9.27 15.90 11.06
CA ARG A 199 10.45 16.08 11.92
C ARG A 199 10.96 14.75 12.45
N LYS A 200 10.08 13.93 13.03
CA LYS A 200 10.45 12.61 13.60
C LYS A 200 11.01 11.67 12.52
N THR A 201 10.36 11.63 11.35
CA THR A 201 10.73 10.73 10.25
C THR A 201 12.06 11.12 9.63
N ILE A 202 12.23 12.39 9.24
CA ILE A 202 13.46 12.87 8.59
C ILE A 202 14.63 12.79 9.55
N ARG A 203 14.45 13.19 10.82
CA ARG A 203 15.50 13.07 11.84
C ARG A 203 15.93 11.60 12.02
N SER A 204 15.00 10.65 12.00
CA SER A 204 15.31 9.22 12.04
C SER A 204 16.10 8.74 10.83
N LEU A 205 15.84 9.28 9.63
CA LEU A 205 16.55 8.91 8.41
C LEU A 205 17.96 9.49 8.38
N VAL A 206 18.12 10.74 8.85
CA VAL A 206 19.42 11.42 8.98
C VAL A 206 20.29 10.74 10.04
N SER A 207 19.74 10.45 11.22
CA SER A 207 20.49 9.77 12.28
C SER A 207 20.88 8.34 11.92
N SER A 208 20.10 7.70 11.04
CA SER A 208 20.42 6.38 10.49
C SER A 208 21.40 6.44 9.31
N GLY A 209 21.81 7.64 8.87
CA GLY A 209 22.75 7.84 7.78
C GLY A 209 22.16 7.66 6.37
N TYR A 210 20.83 7.61 6.22
CA TYR A 210 20.19 7.48 4.90
C TYR A 210 20.13 8.80 4.14
N ILE A 211 20.04 9.93 4.84
CA ILE A 211 20.01 11.28 4.28
C ILE A 211 21.17 12.07 4.87
N LYS A 212 21.89 12.81 4.04
CA LYS A 212 23.02 13.65 4.46
C LYS A 212 22.99 15.02 3.79
N ALA A 213 23.54 16.01 4.48
CA ALA A 213 23.79 17.33 3.92
C ALA A 213 25.20 17.38 3.32
N GLU A 214 25.34 18.08 2.21
CA GLU A 214 26.61 18.43 1.60
C GLU A 214 26.63 19.92 1.33
N ILE A 215 27.79 20.53 1.56
CA ILE A 215 28.01 21.96 1.29
C ILE A 215 28.98 22.07 0.12
N ALA A 216 28.54 22.77 -0.93
CA ALA A 216 29.35 23.08 -2.10
C ALA A 216 29.30 24.59 -2.37
N GLY A 217 30.38 25.30 -2.01
CA GLY A 217 30.43 26.76 -2.10
C GLY A 217 29.42 27.42 -1.16
N GLU A 218 28.50 28.21 -1.71
CA GLU A 218 27.46 28.92 -0.96
C GLU A 218 26.12 28.17 -0.88
N MET A 219 26.08 26.93 -1.37
CA MET A 219 24.87 26.10 -1.41
C MET A 219 25.01 24.91 -0.47
N LEU A 220 23.94 24.68 0.31
CA LEU A 220 23.71 23.42 1.02
C LEU A 220 22.72 22.58 0.23
N SER A 221 22.97 21.28 0.14
CA SER A 221 22.07 20.30 -0.48
C SER A 221 21.94 19.05 0.38
N TRP A 222 20.70 18.67 0.68
CA TRP A 222 20.38 17.35 1.23
C TRP A 222 20.21 16.32 0.11
N HIS A 223 20.69 15.10 0.35
CA HIS A 223 20.60 13.99 -0.61
C HIS A 223 20.45 12.64 0.08
N TRP A 224 19.86 11.69 -0.63
CA TRP A 224 19.90 10.28 -0.27
C TRP A 224 21.30 9.70 -0.45
N THR A 225 21.75 8.95 0.55
CA THR A 225 22.94 8.10 0.44
C THR A 225 22.64 6.84 -0.36
N HIS A 226 23.66 6.20 -0.93
CA HIS A 226 23.50 4.89 -1.55
C HIS A 226 23.01 3.84 -0.53
N ASN A 227 23.53 3.88 0.70
CA ASN A 227 23.02 3.19 1.88
C ASN A 227 23.61 3.82 3.15
N ASN A 228 23.21 3.34 4.33
CA ASN A 228 23.68 3.85 5.63
C ASN A 228 25.18 3.67 5.93
N ARG A 229 25.97 3.09 5.01
CA ARG A 229 27.43 2.91 5.12
C ARG A 229 28.18 3.58 3.97
N VAL A 230 27.52 3.91 2.88
CA VAL A 230 28.11 4.39 1.63
C VAL A 230 27.30 5.55 1.11
N ASP A 231 27.93 6.73 1.07
CA ASP A 231 27.25 7.96 0.67
C ASP A 231 26.98 7.96 -0.84
N ARG A 232 28.02 7.67 -1.63
CA ARG A 232 27.95 7.59 -3.10
C ARG A 232 28.71 6.37 -3.61
N LEU A 233 28.22 5.76 -4.69
CA LEU A 233 28.92 4.68 -5.36
C LEU A 233 30.24 5.18 -5.98
N PRO A 234 31.34 4.40 -5.92
CA PRO A 234 32.59 4.77 -6.59
C PRO A 234 32.35 4.92 -8.10
N GLY A 235 32.69 6.07 -8.67
CA GLY A 235 32.59 6.34 -10.12
C GLY A 235 31.45 7.26 -10.55
N VAL A 236 30.55 7.66 -9.65
CA VAL A 236 29.53 8.69 -9.93
C VAL A 236 29.99 10.03 -9.35
N ASN A 237 30.99 10.65 -9.98
CA ASN A 237 31.30 12.06 -9.72
C ASN A 237 30.58 12.90 -10.78
N GLY A 238 29.77 13.86 -10.32
CA GLY A 238 28.99 14.74 -11.17
C GLY A 238 29.88 15.59 -12.08
N SER A 239 29.83 15.28 -13.37
CA SER A 239 30.10 16.22 -14.45
C SER A 239 29.64 15.61 -15.77
N GLY A 240 28.75 16.32 -16.48
CA GLY A 240 28.64 16.20 -17.93
C GLY A 240 27.70 15.12 -18.44
N THR A 241 26.75 15.58 -19.25
CA THR A 241 26.13 14.84 -20.35
C THR A 241 27.10 13.84 -20.98
N ASP A 242 26.80 12.55 -21.00
CA ASP A 242 27.33 11.67 -22.03
C ASP A 242 26.46 10.42 -22.23
N GLY A 243 25.96 10.32 -23.47
CA GLY A 243 25.70 9.10 -24.24
C GLY A 243 24.96 7.96 -23.58
N VAL A 244 23.67 7.83 -23.89
CA VAL A 244 22.96 6.54 -23.86
C VAL A 244 23.72 5.55 -24.75
N PRO A 245 24.24 4.42 -24.23
CA PRO A 245 24.77 3.37 -25.09
C PRO A 245 23.59 2.61 -25.70
N SER A 246 23.51 2.60 -27.02
CA SER A 246 22.65 1.73 -27.81
C SER A 246 22.98 0.27 -27.47
N ILE A 247 21.98 -0.49 -27.03
CA ILE A 247 22.08 -1.93 -26.79
C ILE A 247 21.84 -2.65 -28.13
N PRO A 248 22.62 -3.72 -28.46
CA PRO A 248 22.43 -4.52 -29.67
C PRO A 248 21.10 -5.28 -29.73
#